data_AF-Q2W100-F1
#
_entry.id   AF-Q2W100-F1
#
_cell.length_a   1.000
_cell.length_b   1.000
_cell.length_c   1.000
_cell.angle_alpha   90.00
_cell.angle_beta   90.00
_cell.angle_gamma   90.00
#
_symmetry.space_group_name_H-M   'P 1'
#
loop_
_entity.id
_entity.type
_entity.pdbx_description
1 polymer ?
#
loop_
_entity_poly.entity_id
_entity_poly.type
_entity_poly.pdbx_seq_one_letter_code
_entity_poly.pdbx_strand_id
1 'polypeptide(L)'
;MDRASKIAKQNDRLRQHHIGGRVMITQGIQTLDQDTITEIVAAVATFSDFTPDNDPHHEHDCAVMTVGEHRIIFKIDAYDRELTFASPDPADPAVTVRVLLIMLADEY
;
A
#
# COMPACT_ATOMS: atom_id res chain seq x y z
N MET A 1 -12.97 1.90 17.84
CA MET A 1 -12.02 2.08 16.73
C MET A 1 -12.41 3.35 16.02
N ASP A 2 -11.55 4.37 16.09
CA ASP A 2 -11.70 5.61 15.34
C ASP A 2 -11.55 5.35 13.82
N ARG A 3 -11.78 6.41 13.04
CA ARG A 3 -11.80 6.32 11.58
C ARG A 3 -10.46 5.85 11.00
N ALA A 4 -9.36 6.46 11.44
CA ALA A 4 -8.01 6.17 10.94
C ALA A 4 -7.63 4.72 11.27
N SER A 5 -7.88 4.28 12.51
CA SER A 5 -7.61 2.90 12.91
C SER A 5 -8.40 1.85 12.11
N LYS A 6 -9.63 2.16 11.66
CA LYS A 6 -10.37 1.29 10.74
C LYS A 6 -9.74 1.24 9.35
N ILE A 7 -9.24 2.36 8.85
CA ILE A 7 -8.55 2.41 7.56
C ILE A 7 -7.23 1.65 7.65
N ALA A 8 -6.40 1.95 8.65
CA ALA A 8 -5.13 1.28 8.92
C ALA A 8 -5.29 -0.25 8.98
N LYS A 9 -6.29 -0.74 9.72
CA LYS A 9 -6.57 -2.19 9.78
C LYS A 9 -6.90 -2.81 8.41
N GLN A 10 -7.58 -2.08 7.53
CA GLN A 10 -7.92 -2.56 6.19
C GLN A 10 -6.70 -2.48 5.24
N ASN A 11 -5.89 -1.43 5.37
CA ASN A 11 -4.66 -1.24 4.63
C ASN A 11 -3.61 -2.30 5.02
N ASP A 12 -3.45 -2.55 6.33
CA ASP A 12 -2.64 -3.64 6.88
C ASP A 12 -3.09 -4.99 6.35
N ARG A 13 -4.40 -5.27 6.33
CA ARG A 13 -4.93 -6.52 5.78
C ARG A 13 -4.59 -6.69 4.29
N LEU A 14 -4.58 -5.61 3.52
CA LEU A 14 -4.19 -5.65 2.12
C LEU A 14 -2.69 -5.87 1.96
N ARG A 15 -1.83 -5.10 2.62
CA ARG A 15 -0.38 -5.21 2.44
C ARG A 15 0.21 -6.50 3.05
N GLN A 16 -0.33 -6.96 4.19
CA GLN A 16 0.20 -8.13 4.90
C GLN A 16 -0.30 -9.46 4.31
N HIS A 17 -1.52 -9.46 3.77
CA HIS A 17 -2.21 -10.71 3.42
C HIS A 17 -2.82 -10.71 2.02
N HIS A 18 -2.74 -9.61 1.27
CA HIS A 18 -3.32 -9.44 -0.06
C HIS A 18 -4.84 -9.66 -0.08
N ILE A 19 -5.53 -9.30 1.00
CA ILE A 19 -6.99 -9.47 1.15
C ILE A 19 -7.69 -8.11 1.20
N GLY A 20 -8.81 -8.00 0.47
CA GLY A 20 -9.71 -6.84 0.54
C GLY A 20 -9.37 -5.72 -0.43
N GLY A 21 -8.52 -5.98 -1.43
CA GLY A 21 -8.14 -5.03 -2.45
C GLY A 21 -7.39 -5.69 -3.61
N ARG A 22 -6.74 -4.85 -4.42
CA ARG A 22 -5.87 -5.27 -5.52
C ARG A 22 -4.43 -4.92 -5.18
N VAL A 23 -3.50 -5.75 -5.64
CA VAL A 23 -2.06 -5.48 -5.54
C VAL A 23 -1.56 -5.29 -6.97
N MET A 24 -0.90 -4.16 -7.19
CA MET A 24 -0.34 -3.75 -8.47
C MET A 24 1.15 -3.45 -8.25
N ILE A 25 1.98 -3.86 -9.20
CA ILE A 25 3.39 -3.51 -9.22
C ILE A 25 3.70 -2.82 -10.56
N THR A 26 4.50 -1.77 -10.54
CA THR A 26 4.89 -1.04 -11.76
C THR A 26 5.82 -1.86 -12.64
N GLN A 27 6.03 -1.39 -13.88
CA GLN A 27 6.96 -2.04 -14.80
C GLN A 27 8.39 -2.08 -14.23
N GLY A 28 8.85 -1.02 -13.53
CA GLY A 28 10.17 -1.02 -12.89
C GLY A 28 10.37 -2.21 -11.96
N ILE A 29 9.37 -2.50 -11.11
CA ILE A 29 9.39 -3.67 -10.22
C ILE A 29 9.30 -4.98 -11.00
N GLN A 30 8.42 -5.07 -12.02
CA GLN A 30 8.25 -6.28 -12.83
C GLN A 30 9.51 -6.70 -13.60
N THR A 31 10.41 -5.75 -13.90
CA THR A 31 11.67 -6.04 -14.60
C THR A 31 12.79 -6.57 -13.70
N LEU A 32 12.60 -6.57 -12.38
CA LEU A 32 13.55 -7.15 -11.43
C LEU A 32 13.46 -8.68 -11.44
N ASP A 33 14.47 -9.34 -10.89
CA ASP A 33 14.42 -10.79 -10.70
C ASP A 33 13.39 -11.19 -9.63
N GLN A 34 12.95 -12.45 -9.69
CA GLN A 34 11.87 -12.95 -8.85
C GLN A 34 12.20 -12.94 -7.35
N ASP A 35 13.47 -13.11 -6.98
CA ASP A 35 13.89 -13.12 -5.58
C ASP A 35 13.79 -11.69 -5.03
N THR A 36 14.30 -10.69 -5.77
CA THR A 36 14.16 -9.28 -5.43
C THR A 36 12.69 -8.85 -5.33
N ILE A 37 11.82 -9.26 -6.26
CA ILE A 37 10.38 -8.96 -6.17
C ILE A 37 9.78 -9.56 -4.89
N THR A 38 10.17 -10.78 -4.54
CA THR A 38 9.68 -11.48 -3.34
C THR A 38 10.13 -10.76 -2.07
N GLU A 39 11.39 -10.31 -2.02
CA GLU A 39 11.92 -9.52 -0.91
C GLU A 39 11.19 -8.18 -0.76
N ILE A 40 10.90 -7.49 -1.86
CA ILE A 40 10.15 -6.24 -1.86
C ILE A 40 8.73 -6.44 -1.32
N VAL A 41 8.01 -7.44 -1.83
CA VAL A 41 6.65 -7.74 -1.36
C VAL A 41 6.66 -8.13 0.14
N ALA A 42 7.64 -8.91 0.57
CA ALA A 42 7.80 -9.26 1.98
C ALA A 42 8.08 -8.01 2.84
N ALA A 43 8.95 -7.11 2.39
CA ALA A 43 9.26 -5.87 3.10
C ALA A 43 8.02 -4.97 3.26
N VAL A 44 7.19 -4.83 2.20
CA VAL A 44 5.91 -4.11 2.25
C VAL A 44 4.93 -4.76 3.23
N ALA A 45 4.85 -6.09 3.23
CA ALA A 45 4.01 -6.83 4.17
C ALA A 45 4.47 -6.65 5.63
N THR A 46 5.78 -6.61 5.90
CA THR A 46 6.30 -6.52 7.27
C THR A 46 6.59 -5.11 7.75
N PHE A 47 6.47 -4.09 6.89
CA PHE A 47 6.76 -2.71 7.27
C PHE A 47 5.92 -2.28 8.49
N SER A 48 6.58 -1.70 9.49
CA SER A 48 5.95 -1.27 10.74
C SER A 48 6.50 0.04 11.27
N ASP A 49 7.39 0.71 10.52
CA ASP A 49 8.04 1.96 10.93
C ASP A 49 7.17 3.17 10.54
N PHE A 50 5.89 3.12 10.91
CA PHE A 50 4.97 4.24 10.78
C PHE A 50 5.18 5.20 11.96
N THR A 51 5.49 6.45 11.63
CA THR A 51 5.78 7.52 12.58
C THR A 51 4.87 8.72 12.25
N PRO A 52 4.66 9.65 13.19
CA PRO A 52 3.87 10.85 12.91
C PRO A 52 4.37 11.69 11.73
N ASP A 53 5.65 11.56 11.36
CA ASP A 53 6.26 12.30 10.26
C ASP A 53 5.98 11.67 8.89
N ASN A 54 5.93 10.33 8.80
CA ASN A 54 5.71 9.62 7.54
C ASN A 54 4.26 9.11 7.36
N ASP A 55 3.48 9.05 8.43
CA ASP A 55 2.07 8.65 8.45
C ASP A 55 1.25 9.59 9.35
N PRO A 56 1.09 10.87 8.96
CA PRO A 56 0.40 11.87 9.77
C PRO A 56 -1.09 11.53 9.98
N HIS A 57 -1.67 10.74 9.08
CA HIS A 57 -3.06 10.32 9.14
C HIS A 57 -3.28 9.02 9.94
N HIS A 58 -2.20 8.30 10.28
CA HIS A 58 -2.25 7.02 10.98
C HIS A 58 -3.08 5.99 10.22
N GLU A 59 -3.03 6.05 8.89
CA GLU A 59 -3.84 5.21 7.99
C GLU A 59 -3.01 4.07 7.38
N HIS A 60 -1.70 4.03 7.62
CA HIS A 60 -0.80 3.01 7.09
C HIS A 60 -0.91 2.86 5.56
N ASP A 61 -1.14 3.97 4.86
CA ASP A 61 -1.48 3.98 3.44
C ASP A 61 -0.26 4.18 2.53
N CYS A 62 0.86 4.64 3.05
CA CYS A 62 2.06 4.91 2.25
C CYS A 62 3.33 4.76 3.09
N ALA A 63 4.41 4.29 2.46
CA ALA A 63 5.75 4.47 3.00
C ALA A 63 6.81 4.39 1.89
N VAL A 64 8.00 4.90 2.22
CA VAL A 64 9.23 4.74 1.44
C VAL A 64 10.16 3.83 2.21
N MET A 65 10.75 2.85 1.52
CA MET A 65 11.72 1.92 2.11
C MET A 65 12.84 1.59 1.14
N THR A 66 13.92 0.98 1.66
CA THR A 66 15.02 0.47 0.86
C THR A 66 15.08 -1.05 1.01
N VAL A 67 15.12 -1.77 -0.11
CA VAL A 67 15.27 -3.23 -0.18
C VAL A 67 16.45 -3.52 -1.09
N GLY A 68 17.55 -4.01 -0.53
CA GLY A 68 18.83 -4.11 -1.24
C GLY A 68 19.30 -2.74 -1.71
N GLU A 69 19.51 -2.60 -3.01
CA GLU A 69 19.89 -1.33 -3.67
C GLU A 69 18.68 -0.52 -4.16
N HIS A 70 17.47 -1.05 -4.05
CA HIS A 70 16.26 -0.43 -4.59
C HIS A 70 15.55 0.41 -3.54
N ARG A 71 15.28 1.66 -3.88
CA ARG A 71 14.36 2.52 -3.13
C ARG A 71 12.95 2.31 -3.64
N ILE A 72 12.06 1.87 -2.77
CA ILE A 72 10.69 1.45 -3.07
C ILE A 72 9.71 2.41 -2.40
N ILE A 73 8.60 2.68 -3.07
CA ILE A 73 7.42 3.32 -2.49
C ILE A 73 6.27 2.34 -2.62
N PHE A 74 5.52 2.15 -1.54
CA PHE A 74 4.18 1.58 -1.66
C PHE A 74 3.14 2.63 -1.29
N LYS A 75 1.97 2.56 -1.93
CA LYS A 75 0.82 3.39 -1.62
C LYS A 75 -0.47 2.59 -1.74
N ILE A 76 -1.45 2.86 -0.88
CA ILE A 76 -2.78 2.27 -0.90
C ILE A 76 -3.80 3.36 -1.16
N ASP A 77 -4.36 3.35 -2.37
CA ASP A 77 -5.41 4.27 -2.75
C ASP A 77 -6.80 3.65 -2.54
N ALA A 78 -7.73 4.45 -2.02
CA ALA A 78 -9.11 4.06 -1.77
C ALA A 78 -10.05 4.71 -2.80
N TYR A 79 -10.55 3.90 -3.72
CA TYR A 79 -11.45 4.31 -4.79
C TYR A 79 -12.90 3.92 -4.51
N ASP A 80 -13.82 4.56 -5.22
CA ASP A 80 -15.19 4.07 -5.36
C ASP A 80 -15.24 2.69 -6.04
N ARG A 81 -16.44 2.09 -6.11
CA ARG A 81 -16.64 0.75 -6.70
C ARG A 81 -16.36 0.70 -8.20
N GLU A 82 -16.35 1.84 -8.87
CA GLU A 82 -16.12 1.98 -10.31
C GLU A 82 -14.65 2.30 -10.65
N LEU A 83 -13.78 2.48 -9.65
CA LEU A 83 -12.37 2.89 -9.81
C LEU A 83 -12.22 4.22 -10.56
N THR A 84 -13.20 5.12 -10.44
CA THR A 84 -13.21 6.41 -11.17
C THR A 84 -12.82 7.56 -10.27
N PHE A 85 -13.34 7.58 -9.03
CA PHE A 85 -13.07 8.63 -8.06
C PHE A 85 -12.59 8.07 -6.72
N ALA A 86 -12.20 8.95 -5.81
CA ALA A 86 -11.92 8.58 -4.43
C ALA A 86 -13.19 8.00 -3.77
N SER A 87 -12.99 7.03 -2.87
CA SER A 87 -14.11 6.43 -2.13
C SER A 87 -14.88 7.49 -1.32
N PRO A 88 -16.23 7.46 -1.30
CA PRO A 88 -17.02 8.33 -0.45
C PRO A 88 -16.82 8.03 1.05
N ASP A 89 -16.43 6.79 1.39
CA ASP A 89 -16.03 6.42 2.74
C ASP A 89 -14.92 5.36 2.71
N PRO A 90 -13.63 5.76 2.79
CA PRO A 90 -12.52 4.81 2.88
C PRO A 90 -12.58 3.88 4.09
N ALA A 91 -13.36 4.15 5.14
CA ALA A 91 -13.49 3.19 6.26
C ALA A 91 -14.52 2.08 5.97
N ASP A 92 -15.38 2.24 4.96
CA ASP A 92 -16.41 1.26 4.61
C ASP A 92 -15.96 0.40 3.40
N PRO A 93 -15.66 -0.90 3.61
CA PRO A 93 -15.27 -1.80 2.53
C PRO A 93 -16.42 -2.12 1.55
N ALA A 94 -17.68 -1.86 1.90
CA ALA A 94 -18.81 -2.10 1.01
C ALA A 94 -18.83 -1.11 -0.18
N VAL A 95 -18.32 0.11 0.03
CA VAL A 95 -18.29 1.18 -0.99
C VAL A 95 -16.88 1.49 -1.50
N THR A 96 -15.85 0.85 -0.94
CA THR A 96 -14.44 1.10 -1.28
C THR A 96 -13.83 -0.05 -2.07
N VAL A 97 -12.98 0.28 -3.05
CA VAL A 97 -11.99 -0.63 -3.62
C VAL A 97 -10.59 -0.09 -3.28
N ARG A 98 -9.78 -0.91 -2.61
CA ARG A 98 -8.40 -0.56 -2.29
C ARG A 98 -7.44 -1.07 -3.34
N VAL A 99 -6.46 -0.25 -3.70
CA VAL A 99 -5.38 -0.62 -4.62
C VAL A 99 -4.07 -0.33 -3.94
N LEU A 100 -3.33 -1.39 -3.60
CA LEU A 100 -1.93 -1.32 -3.21
C LEU A 100 -1.08 -1.25 -4.48
N LEU A 101 -0.36 -0.16 -4.67
CA LEU A 101 0.66 0.01 -5.70
C LEU A 101 2.04 -0.08 -5.05
N ILE A 102 2.94 -0.89 -5.63
CA ILE A 102 4.35 -0.94 -5.27
C ILE A 102 5.17 -0.51 -6.48
N MET A 103 6.07 0.45 -6.29
CA MET A 103 6.85 1.07 -7.36
C MET A 103 8.26 1.43 -6.91
N LEU A 104 9.17 1.61 -7.87
CA LEU A 104 10.47 2.22 -7.60
C LEU A 104 10.25 3.70 -7.25
N ALA A 105 11.04 4.24 -6.34
CA ALA A 105 10.93 5.65 -5.94
C ALA A 105 11.24 6.61 -7.10
N ASP A 106 12.00 6.17 -8.10
CA ASP A 106 12.31 6.96 -9.30
C ASP A 106 11.13 7.05 -10.29
N GLU A 107 10.07 6.27 -10.07
CA GLU A 107 8.83 6.32 -10.87
C GLU A 107 7.80 7.33 -10.33
N TYR A 108 8.13 8.02 -9.23
CA TYR A 108 7.29 9.02 -8.56
C TYR A 108 7.85 10.44 -8.74
#